data_AF-A0A518I4I4-F1
#
_entry.id   AF-A0A518I4I4-F1
#
_cell.length_a   1.000
_cell.length_b   1.000
_cell.length_c   1.000
_cell.angle_alpha   90.00
_cell.angle_beta   90.00
_cell.angle_gamma   90.00
#
_symmetry.space_group_name_H-M   'P 1'
#
loop_
_entity.id
_entity.type
_entity.pdbx_description
1 polymer ?
#
loop_
_entity_poly.entity_id
_entity_poly.type
_entity_poly.pdbx_seq_one_letter_code
_entity_poly.pdbx_strand_id
1 'polypeptide(L)'
;MKQSKHTQTSTRYRNVGLALAALACAASLWYFSRSPVQLDADGYDLTIALYRVCNQRDADALQEIESRLSEMAAAQPQGDHQREALDEVIREARQGNWRDAMITCRTLLDDQVHY
;
A
#
# COMPACT_ATOMS: atom_id res chain seq x y z
N MET A 1 -2.99 -56.18 10.59
CA MET A 1 -1.88 -55.35 10.09
C MET A 1 -2.40 -53.95 9.77
N LYS A 2 -1.95 -52.94 10.52
CA LYS A 2 -2.21 -51.51 10.27
C LYS A 2 -0.88 -50.89 9.90
N GLN A 3 -0.74 -50.27 8.72
CA GLN A 3 0.18 -49.14 8.44
C GLN A 3 -0.10 -48.56 7.04
N SER A 4 -0.70 -47.36 6.97
CA SER A 4 -0.55 -46.43 5.83
C SER A 4 -1.08 -45.03 6.18
N LYS A 5 -0.46 -44.34 7.15
CA LYS A 5 -0.80 -42.92 7.44
C LYS A 5 0.39 -41.96 7.45
N HIS A 6 1.61 -42.42 7.12
CA HIS A 6 2.80 -41.63 7.39
C HIS A 6 3.32 -40.76 6.22
N THR A 7 2.81 -40.95 5.00
CA THR A 7 3.39 -40.30 3.80
C THR A 7 2.64 -39.05 3.33
N GLN A 8 1.42 -38.82 3.82
CA GLN A 8 0.55 -37.75 3.28
C GLN A 8 0.78 -36.38 3.93
N THR A 9 1.41 -36.34 5.11
CA THR A 9 1.63 -35.12 5.89
C THR A 9 2.84 -34.32 5.41
N SER A 10 3.97 -34.96 5.09
CA SER A 10 5.21 -34.23 4.76
C SER A 10 5.12 -33.40 3.47
N THR A 11 4.38 -33.89 2.47
CA THR A 11 4.17 -33.20 1.19
C THR A 11 3.32 -31.95 1.37
N ARG A 12 2.29 -31.99 2.24
CA ARG A 12 1.45 -30.81 2.53
C ARG A 12 2.25 -29.71 3.23
N TYR A 13 3.07 -30.05 4.23
CA TYR A 13 3.87 -29.05 4.94
C TYR A 13 4.94 -28.40 4.05
N ARG A 14 5.56 -29.17 3.14
CA ARG A 14 6.52 -28.63 2.16
C ARG A 14 5.87 -27.68 1.17
N ASN A 15 4.67 -28.00 0.70
CA ASN A 15 3.94 -27.15 -0.25
C ASN A 15 3.46 -25.85 0.41
N VAL A 16 3.03 -25.90 1.67
CA VAL A 16 2.67 -24.70 2.45
C VAL A 16 3.89 -23.83 2.70
N GLY A 17 5.04 -24.42 3.06
CA GLY A 17 6.29 -23.69 3.25
C GLY A 17 6.76 -22.97 1.98
N LEU A 18 6.69 -23.64 0.83
CA LEU A 18 7.00 -23.05 -0.48
C LEU A 18 6.05 -21.91 -0.86
N ALA A 19 4.75 -22.06 -0.61
CA ALA A 19 3.76 -21.02 -0.90
C ALA A 19 3.98 -19.76 -0.05
N LEU A 20 4.27 -19.91 1.25
CA LEU A 20 4.56 -18.78 2.12
C LEU A 20 5.86 -18.06 1.72
N ALA A 21 6.91 -18.81 1.35
CA ALA A 21 8.16 -18.21 0.90
C ALA A 21 7.97 -17.42 -0.40
N ALA A 22 7.18 -17.94 -1.34
CA ALA A 22 6.86 -17.25 -2.59
C ALA A 22 6.10 -15.94 -2.35
N LEU A 23 5.10 -15.93 -1.45
CA LEU A 23 4.35 -14.73 -1.07
C LEU A 23 5.26 -13.68 -0.42
N ALA A 24 6.15 -14.09 0.49
CA ALA A 24 7.10 -13.19 1.13
C ALA A 24 8.09 -12.59 0.13
N CYS A 25 8.60 -13.37 -0.82
CA CYS A 25 9.47 -12.88 -1.88
C CYS A 25 8.74 -11.91 -2.82
N ALA A 26 7.49 -12.20 -3.19
CA ALA A 26 6.69 -11.31 -4.02
C ALA A 26 6.41 -9.97 -3.32
N ALA A 27 6.04 -10.00 -2.04
CA ALA A 27 5.85 -8.79 -1.24
C ALA A 27 7.15 -7.98 -1.09
N SER A 28 8.29 -8.67 -0.89
CA SER A 28 9.60 -8.01 -0.79
C SER A 28 10.03 -7.38 -2.12
N LEU A 29 9.89 -8.09 -3.24
CA LEU A 29 10.22 -7.56 -4.56
C LEU A 29 9.32 -6.37 -4.92
N TRP A 30 8.03 -6.45 -4.60
CA TRP A 30 7.11 -5.33 -4.76
C TRP A 30 7.55 -4.12 -3.91
N TYR A 31 7.86 -4.35 -2.62
CA TYR A 31 8.31 -3.30 -1.71
C TYR A 31 9.61 -2.61 -2.16
N PHE A 32 10.61 -3.37 -2.59
CA PHE A 32 11.89 -2.82 -3.06
C PHE A 32 11.85 -2.24 -4.48
N SER A 33 10.83 -2.55 -5.27
CA SER A 33 10.71 -2.04 -6.64
C SER A 33 10.11 -0.63 -6.74
N ARG A 34 9.62 -0.07 -5.63
CA ARG A 34 9.09 1.29 -5.59
C ARG A 34 10.24 2.30 -5.65
N SER A 35 10.25 3.15 -6.67
CA SER A 35 11.09 4.36 -6.67
C SER A 35 10.54 5.35 -5.65
N PRO A 36 11.40 6.05 -4.88
CA PRO A 36 10.95 7.07 -3.94
C PRO A 36 10.22 8.16 -4.72
N VAL A 37 9.05 8.54 -4.21
CA VAL A 37 8.21 9.58 -4.80
C VAL A 37 8.53 10.88 -4.09
N GLN A 38 8.98 11.90 -4.82
CA GLN A 38 9.13 13.23 -4.22
C GLN A 38 7.75 13.88 -4.10
N LEU A 39 7.47 14.42 -2.93
CA LEU A 39 6.27 15.17 -2.66
C LEU A 39 6.56 16.67 -2.73
N ASP A 40 5.69 17.42 -3.40
CA ASP A 40 5.63 18.86 -3.21
C ASP A 40 4.91 19.22 -1.90
N ALA A 41 4.79 20.52 -1.60
CA ALA A 41 4.20 20.97 -0.33
C ALA A 41 2.74 20.52 -0.19
N ASP A 42 1.94 20.63 -1.26
CA ASP A 42 0.53 20.27 -1.23
C ASP A 42 0.36 18.75 -1.12
N GLY A 43 1.19 17.97 -1.82
CA GLY A 43 1.21 16.51 -1.73
C GLY A 43 1.66 15.99 -0.36
N TYR A 44 2.62 16.66 0.27
CA TYR A 44 3.04 16.33 1.64
C TYR A 44 1.89 16.53 2.64
N ASP A 45 1.24 17.70 2.60
CA ASP A 45 0.10 18.01 3.46
C ASP A 45 -1.08 17.07 3.22
N LEU A 46 -1.36 16.75 1.94
CA LEU A 46 -2.40 15.80 1.58
C LEU A 46 -2.06 14.38 2.06
N THR A 47 -0.79 13.97 2.04
CA THR A 47 -0.34 12.69 2.59
C THR A 47 -0.54 12.61 4.10
N ILE A 48 -0.28 13.70 4.84
CA ILE A 48 -0.54 13.77 6.28
C ILE A 48 -2.05 13.66 6.56
N ALA A 49 -2.87 14.38 5.80
CA ALA A 49 -4.32 14.30 5.94
C ALA A 49 -4.81 12.88 5.67
N LEU A 50 -4.32 12.24 4.60
CA LEU A 50 -4.68 10.89 4.22
C LEU A 50 -4.22 9.85 5.27
N TYR A 51 -3.02 10.00 5.83
CA TYR A 51 -2.56 9.18 6.96
C TYR A 51 -3.55 9.21 8.12
N ARG A 52 -4.00 10.42 8.48
CA ARG A 52 -4.96 10.62 9.57
C ARG A 52 -6.31 9.96 9.27
N VAL A 53 -6.82 10.14 8.06
CA VAL A 53 -8.07 9.55 7.58
C VAL A 53 -7.99 8.02 7.60
N CYS A 54 -6.92 7.43 7.07
CA CYS A 54 -6.71 5.98 7.08
C CYS A 54 -6.60 5.42 8.51
N ASN A 55 -5.97 6.17 9.43
CA ASN A 55 -5.88 5.79 10.84
C ASN A 55 -7.22 5.82 11.57
N GLN A 56 -8.10 6.76 11.22
CA GLN A 56 -9.46 6.85 11.76
C GLN A 56 -10.45 5.94 11.03
N ARG A 57 -10.08 5.44 9.84
CA ARG A 57 -10.97 4.70 8.92
C ARG A 57 -12.22 5.51 8.56
N ASP A 58 -12.03 6.80 8.34
CA ASP A 58 -13.09 7.75 8.04
C ASP A 58 -13.37 7.76 6.53
N ALA A 59 -14.45 7.09 6.12
CA ALA A 59 -14.80 6.96 4.71
C ALA A 59 -15.32 8.27 4.09
N ASP A 60 -15.93 9.14 4.90
CA ASP A 60 -16.47 10.42 4.43
C ASP A 60 -15.31 11.40 4.19
N ALA A 61 -14.37 11.49 5.13
CA ALA A 61 -13.16 12.29 4.96
C ALA A 61 -12.27 11.77 3.81
N LEU A 62 -12.27 10.45 3.56
CA LEU A 62 -11.57 9.88 2.39
C LEU A 62 -12.15 10.39 1.07
N GLN A 63 -13.47 10.52 0.98
CA GLN A 63 -14.14 11.08 -0.21
C GLN A 63 -13.75 12.54 -0.44
N GLU A 64 -13.60 13.33 0.61
CA GLU A 64 -13.15 14.72 0.51
C GLU A 64 -11.71 14.82 -0.01
N ILE A 65 -10.80 13.96 0.49
CA ILE A 65 -9.41 13.91 0.01
C ILE A 65 -9.34 13.52 -1.47
N GLU A 66 -10.13 12.54 -1.90
CA GLU A 66 -10.22 12.11 -3.30
C GLU A 66 -10.70 13.26 -4.23
N SER A 67 -11.65 14.07 -3.77
CA SER A 67 -12.09 15.27 -4.50
C SER A 67 -10.95 16.28 -4.64
N ARG A 68 -10.23 16.57 -3.54
CA ARG A 68 -9.11 17.52 -3.59
C ARG A 68 -7.98 17.06 -4.49
N LEU A 69 -7.63 15.77 -4.46
CA LEU A 69 -6.62 15.21 -5.36
C LEU A 69 -7.03 15.36 -6.82
N SER A 70 -8.31 15.15 -7.13
CA SER A 70 -8.87 15.33 -8.48
C SER A 70 -8.82 16.80 -8.93
N GLU A 71 -9.07 17.75 -8.03
CA GLU A 71 -8.95 19.19 -8.29
C GLU A 71 -7.50 19.60 -8.57
N MET A 72 -6.54 19.10 -7.79
CA MET A 72 -5.10 19.32 -8.02
C MET A 72 -4.68 18.76 -9.39
N ALA A 73 -5.17 17.57 -9.76
CA ALA A 73 -4.89 16.95 -11.05
C ALA A 73 -5.41 17.77 -12.24
N ALA A 74 -6.52 18.49 -12.07
CA ALA A 74 -7.05 19.38 -13.11
C ALA A 74 -6.17 20.61 -13.34
N ALA A 75 -5.44 21.06 -12.31
CA ALA A 75 -4.50 22.18 -12.41
C ALA A 75 -3.15 21.80 -13.04
N GLN A 76 -2.70 20.54 -12.88
CA GLN A 76 -1.46 20.01 -13.47
C GLN A 76 -1.67 18.61 -14.11
N PRO A 77 -1.99 18.55 -15.42
CA PRO A 77 -2.47 17.31 -16.03
C PRO A 77 -1.42 16.20 -16.30
N GLN A 78 -0.11 16.48 -16.26
CA GLN A 78 0.92 15.55 -16.77
C GLN A 78 1.89 15.03 -15.71
N GLY A 79 2.00 13.70 -15.66
CA GLY A 79 3.23 12.98 -15.28
C GLY A 79 3.61 12.98 -13.80
N ASP A 80 2.66 13.16 -12.90
CA ASP A 80 2.98 13.32 -11.48
C ASP A 80 2.93 11.97 -10.72
N HIS A 81 4.11 11.40 -10.46
CA HIS A 81 4.28 10.18 -9.65
C HIS A 81 3.72 10.35 -8.24
N GLN A 82 3.67 11.58 -7.71
CA GLN A 82 2.99 11.91 -6.46
C GLN A 82 1.50 11.56 -6.53
N ARG A 83 0.81 12.01 -7.58
CA ARG A 83 -0.62 11.73 -7.75
C ARG A 83 -0.88 10.24 -7.85
N GLU A 84 -0.11 9.52 -8.67
CA GLU A 84 -0.26 8.07 -8.81
C GLU A 84 -0.09 7.34 -7.46
N ALA A 85 0.86 7.79 -6.64
CA ALA A 85 1.08 7.23 -5.33
C ALA A 85 -0.08 7.52 -4.36
N LEU A 86 -0.66 8.73 -4.41
CA LEU A 86 -1.80 9.11 -3.56
C LEU A 86 -3.10 8.42 -3.99
N ASP A 87 -3.35 8.30 -5.29
CA ASP A 87 -4.48 7.54 -5.85
C ASP A 87 -4.44 6.07 -5.40
N GLU A 88 -3.25 5.48 -5.41
CA GLU A 88 -3.04 4.11 -4.95
C GLU A 88 -3.40 3.94 -3.47
N VAL A 89 -3.01 4.89 -2.61
CA VAL A 89 -3.38 4.86 -1.19
C VAL A 89 -4.90 4.97 -1.01
N ILE A 90 -5.55 5.88 -1.74
CA ILE A 90 -7.02 6.04 -1.70
C ILE A 90 -7.69 4.74 -2.14
N ARG A 91 -7.21 4.12 -3.22
CA ARG A 91 -7.73 2.85 -3.73
C ARG A 91 -7.62 1.73 -2.70
N GLU A 92 -6.48 1.58 -2.03
CA GLU A 92 -6.29 0.59 -0.96
C GLU A 92 -7.24 0.86 0.23
N ALA A 93 -7.38 2.12 0.65
CA ALA A 93 -8.30 2.53 1.70
C ALA A 93 -9.77 2.20 1.34
N ARG A 94 -10.19 2.48 0.10
CA ARG A 94 -11.54 2.15 -0.44
C ARG A 94 -11.85 0.66 -0.43
N GLN A 95 -10.83 -0.18 -0.64
CA GLN A 95 -10.97 -1.64 -0.57
C GLN A 95 -11.07 -2.17 0.86
N GLY A 96 -10.97 -1.28 1.87
CA GLY A 96 -10.95 -1.65 3.28
C GLY A 96 -9.55 -2.00 3.81
N ASN A 97 -8.51 -1.87 2.98
CA ASN A 97 -7.11 -2.13 3.35
C ASN A 97 -6.50 -0.91 4.08
N TRP A 98 -7.24 -0.37 5.05
CA TRP A 98 -6.90 0.86 5.77
C TRP A 98 -5.50 0.86 6.38
N ARG A 99 -5.07 -0.30 6.88
CA ARG A 99 -3.75 -0.46 7.48
C ARG A 99 -2.64 -0.35 6.44
N ASP A 100 -2.81 -0.97 5.29
CA ASP A 100 -1.80 -0.97 4.23
C ASP A 100 -1.72 0.39 3.54
N ALA A 101 -2.87 1.06 3.39
CA ALA A 101 -2.95 2.46 2.98
C ALA A 101 -2.18 3.38 3.96
N MET A 102 -2.39 3.22 5.27
CA MET A 102 -1.67 3.99 6.30
C MET A 102 -0.15 3.72 6.28
N ILE A 103 0.26 2.47 6.10
CA ILE A 103 1.68 2.10 5.97
C ILE A 103 2.27 2.80 4.74
N THR A 104 1.55 2.81 3.63
CA THR A 104 1.99 3.48 2.41
C THR A 104 2.12 5.00 2.60
N CYS A 105 1.15 5.66 3.27
CA CYS A 105 1.30 7.08 3.64
C CYS A 105 2.58 7.33 4.44
N ARG A 106 2.86 6.47 5.42
CA ARG A 106 4.08 6.60 6.22
C ARG A 106 5.33 6.44 5.37
N THR A 107 5.38 5.45 4.48
CA THR A 107 6.50 5.28 3.55
C THR A 107 6.71 6.52 2.70
N LEU A 108 5.64 7.10 2.12
CA LEU A 108 5.73 8.32 1.33
C LEU A 108 6.29 9.51 2.14
N LEU A 109 5.91 9.64 3.41
CA LEU A 109 6.44 10.69 4.29
C LEU A 109 7.90 10.45 4.67
N ASP A 110 8.25 9.19 4.99
CA ASP A 110 9.62 8.80 5.35
C ASP A 110 10.58 9.00 4.16
N ASP A 111 10.13 8.75 2.93
CA ASP A 111 10.89 8.98 1.69
C ASP A 111 11.32 10.46 1.53
N GLN A 112 10.56 11.42 2.09
CA GLN A 112 10.90 12.85 2.01
C GLN A 112 12.05 13.26 2.94
N VAL A 113 12.36 12.45 3.95
CA VAL A 113 13.44 12.73 4.91
C VAL A 113 14.77 12.16 4.42
N HIS A 114 14.75 11.22 3.49
CA HIS A 114 15.92 10.50 3.01
C HIS A 114 16.40 10.95 1.62
N TYR A 115 15.89 12.08 1.13
CA TYR A 115 16.26 12.71 -0.13
C TYR A 115 17.00 14.04 0.08
#